data_AF-A0A146F476-F1
#
_entry.id   AF-A0A146F476-F1
#
_cell.length_a   1.000
_cell.length_b   1.000
_cell.length_c   1.000
_cell.angle_alpha   90.00
_cell.angle_beta   90.00
_cell.angle_gamma   90.00
#
_symmetry.space_group_name_H-M   'P 1'
#
loop_
_entity.id
_entity.type
_entity.pdbx_description
1 polymer ?
#
loop_
_entity_poly.entity_id
_entity_poly.type
_entity_poly.pdbx_seq_one_letter_code
_entity_poly.pdbx_strand_id
1 'polypeptide(L)'
;MSCIILPATLRYTKPQTAAAQEIILDIFNSVLGFQETEAADAMLRFVQLLGMPSRLSEVNVTSDEQLHKIADMTLTDVLAEKGNLPDRAGVLQILELAR
;
A
#
# COMPACT_ATOMS: atom_id res chain seq x y z
N MET A 1 8.78 -1.37 5.29
CA MET A 1 7.55 -0.55 5.12
C MET A 1 6.97 -0.66 3.71
N SER A 2 7.76 -0.66 2.63
CA SER A 2 7.22 -0.70 1.26
C SER A 2 6.25 -1.86 0.98
N CYS A 3 6.52 -3.07 1.50
CA CYS A 3 5.65 -4.24 1.29
C CYS A 3 4.29 -4.17 2.02
N ILE A 4 4.21 -3.43 3.14
CA ILE A 4 2.96 -3.23 3.89
C ILE A 4 2.11 -2.14 3.22
N ILE A 5 2.76 -1.06 2.78
CA ILE A 5 2.07 0.15 2.31
C ILE A 5 1.66 0.07 0.83
N LEU A 6 2.38 -0.72 0.01
CA LEU A 6 2.12 -0.78 -1.43
C LEU A 6 0.71 -1.30 -1.78
N PRO A 7 0.20 -2.41 -1.20
CA PRO A 7 -1.18 -2.86 -1.46
C PRO A 7 -2.22 -1.77 -1.14
N ALA A 8 -2.10 -1.13 0.02
CA ALA A 8 -2.99 -0.04 0.44
C ALA A 8 -2.89 1.19 -0.48
N THR A 9 -1.68 1.52 -0.93
CA THR A 9 -1.43 2.64 -1.86
C THR A 9 -2.03 2.36 -3.24
N LEU A 10 -1.92 1.13 -3.75
CA LEU A 10 -2.60 0.72 -4.99
C LEU A 10 -4.11 0.86 -4.85
N ARG A 11 -4.67 0.45 -3.70
CA ARG A 11 -6.10 0.59 -3.43
C ARG A 11 -6.55 2.05 -3.42
N TYR A 12 -5.79 2.93 -2.75
CA TYR A 12 -6.06 4.38 -2.71
C TYR A 12 -5.92 5.05 -4.08
N THR A 13 -4.89 4.69 -4.84
CA THR A 13 -4.55 5.32 -6.14
C THR A 13 -5.22 4.67 -7.34
N LYS A 14 -6.12 3.71 -7.12
CA LYS A 14 -6.85 3.00 -8.18
C LYS A 14 -7.54 3.97 -9.17
N PRO A 15 -8.19 5.06 -8.74
CA PRO A 15 -8.81 6.00 -9.69
C PRO A 15 -7.83 6.65 -10.67
N GLN A 16 -6.56 6.85 -10.27
CA GLN A 16 -5.55 7.52 -11.09
C GLN A 16 -4.71 6.52 -11.92
N THR A 17 -4.63 5.26 -11.47
CA THR A 17 -3.69 4.27 -12.03
C THR A 17 -4.34 2.98 -12.51
N ALA A 18 -5.67 2.95 -12.66
CA ALA A 18 -6.46 1.76 -13.02
C ALA A 18 -5.88 0.96 -14.20
N ALA A 19 -5.57 1.61 -15.32
CA ALA A 19 -5.05 0.94 -16.51
C ALA A 19 -3.68 0.26 -16.27
N ALA A 20 -2.80 0.90 -15.49
CA ALA A 20 -1.52 0.30 -15.12
C ALA A 20 -1.71 -0.85 -14.12
N GLN A 21 -2.68 -0.72 -13.21
CA GLN A 21 -3.02 -1.77 -12.25
C GLN A 21 -3.64 -3.00 -12.91
N GLU A 22 -4.44 -2.86 -13.96
CA GLU A 22 -4.95 -3.99 -14.74
C GLU A 22 -3.83 -4.84 -15.35
N ILE A 23 -2.79 -4.19 -15.91
CA ILE A 23 -1.62 -4.89 -16.44
C ILE A 23 -0.91 -5.68 -15.33
N ILE A 24 -0.73 -5.06 -14.17
CA ILE A 24 -0.11 -5.71 -13.01
C ILE A 24 -0.93 -6.92 -12.56
N LEU A 25 -2.25 -6.76 -12.45
CA LEU A 25 -3.17 -7.83 -12.07
C LEU A 25 -3.09 -9.01 -13.04
N ASP A 26 -3.09 -8.74 -14.34
CA ASP A 26 -3.00 -9.77 -15.37
C ASP A 26 -1.68 -10.54 -15.29
N ILE A 27 -0.56 -9.86 -15.03
CA ILE A 27 0.74 -10.52 -14.81
C ILE A 27 0.67 -11.46 -13.61
N PHE A 28 0.12 -11.02 -12.47
CA PHE A 28 0.00 -11.87 -11.29
C PHE A 28 -0.88 -13.10 -11.54
N ASN A 29 -2.03 -12.90 -12.17
CA ASN A 29 -2.95 -13.99 -12.47
C ASN A 29 -2.37 -14.97 -13.49
N SER A 30 -1.71 -14.48 -14.54
CA SER A 30 -1.14 -15.30 -15.61
C SER A 30 0.15 -16.03 -15.20
N VAL A 31 1.05 -15.38 -14.45
CA VAL A 31 2.37 -15.94 -14.13
C VAL A 31 2.34 -16.77 -12.84
N LEU A 32 1.65 -16.30 -11.79
CA LEU A 32 1.59 -16.99 -10.50
C LEU A 32 0.33 -17.83 -10.33
N GLY A 33 -0.57 -17.83 -11.32
CA GLY A 33 -1.84 -18.54 -11.25
C GLY A 33 -2.80 -17.96 -10.21
N PHE A 34 -2.64 -16.69 -9.84
CA PHE A 34 -3.58 -16.01 -8.96
C PHE A 34 -4.94 -15.83 -9.66
N GLN A 35 -5.97 -15.56 -8.86
CA GLN A 35 -7.35 -15.37 -9.33
C GLN A 35 -7.95 -14.13 -8.67
N GLU A 36 -7.11 -13.12 -8.45
CA GLU A 36 -7.55 -11.88 -7.80
C GLU A 36 -8.24 -10.97 -8.81
N THR A 37 -9.08 -10.06 -8.30
CA THR A 37 -9.84 -9.08 -9.11
C THR A 37 -9.27 -7.67 -9.00
N GLU A 38 -8.41 -7.41 -8.01
CA GLU A 38 -7.74 -6.14 -7.82
C GLU A 38 -6.22 -6.34 -7.70
N ALA A 39 -5.43 -5.45 -8.32
CA ALA A 39 -3.97 -5.48 -8.22
C ALA A 39 -3.48 -5.33 -6.78
N ALA A 40 -4.21 -4.57 -5.95
CA ALA A 40 -3.93 -4.45 -4.53
C ALA A 40 -4.00 -5.81 -3.81
N ASP A 41 -5.00 -6.63 -4.11
CA ASP A 41 -5.18 -7.94 -3.50
C ASP A 41 -4.16 -8.96 -4.04
N ALA A 42 -3.86 -8.92 -5.34
CA ALA A 42 -2.79 -9.70 -5.94
C ALA A 42 -1.42 -9.40 -5.32
N MET A 43 -1.12 -8.12 -5.12
CA MET A 43 0.10 -7.70 -4.46
C MET A 43 0.13 -8.11 -2.98
N LEU A 44 -0.98 -7.97 -2.26
CA LEU A 44 -1.08 -8.40 -0.86
C LEU A 44 -0.80 -9.90 -0.74
N ARG A 45 -1.43 -10.71 -1.59
CA ARG A 45 -1.21 -12.16 -1.64
C ARG A 45 0.23 -12.51 -2.00
N PHE A 46 0.85 -11.76 -2.91
CA PHE A 46 2.27 -11.94 -3.26
C PHE A 46 3.19 -11.65 -2.07
N VAL A 47 2.96 -10.56 -1.34
CA VAL A 47 3.71 -10.21 -0.12
C VAL A 47 3.59 -11.32 0.93
N GLN A 48 2.37 -11.84 1.14
CA GLN A 48 2.12 -12.95 2.06
C GLN A 48 2.79 -14.26 1.61
N LEU A 49 2.77 -14.55 0.30
CA LEU A 49 3.44 -15.72 -0.27
C LEU A 49 4.96 -15.70 0.00
N LEU A 50 5.56 -14.51 0.01
CA LEU A 50 6.97 -14.31 0.33
C LEU A 50 7.28 -14.33 1.84
N GLY A 51 6.27 -14.53 2.70
CA GLY A 51 6.44 -14.52 4.16
C GLY A 51 6.81 -13.14 4.73
N MET A 52 6.55 -12.07 3.98
CA MET A 52 6.82 -10.71 4.42
C MET A 52 5.64 -10.15 5.22
N PRO A 53 5.88 -9.20 6.13
CA PRO A 53 4.81 -8.52 6.82
C PRO A 53 3.93 -7.77 5.82
N SER A 54 2.63 -7.95 5.98
CA SER A 54 1.56 -7.46 5.12
C SER A 54 0.67 -6.42 5.82
N ARG A 55 0.83 -6.25 7.13
CA ARG A 55 0.08 -5.30 7.96
C ARG A 55 0.96 -4.51 8.92
N LEU A 56 0.51 -3.33 9.32
CA LEU A 56 1.17 -2.50 10.33
C LEU A 56 1.17 -3.15 11.72
N SER A 57 0.10 -3.85 12.08
CA SER A 57 0.00 -4.61 13.32
C SER A 57 1.08 -5.70 13.47
N GLU A 58 1.51 -6.33 12.37
CA GLU A 58 2.57 -7.35 12.36
C GLU A 58 3.97 -6.78 12.68
N VAL A 59 4.13 -5.46 12.62
CA VAL A 59 5.35 -4.74 13.00
C VAL A 59 5.17 -3.86 14.23
N ASN A 60 4.16 -4.18 15.07
CA ASN A 60 3.85 -3.49 16.33
C ASN A 60 3.44 -2.01 16.18
N VAL A 61 2.86 -1.65 15.04
CA VAL A 61 2.17 -0.36 14.85
C VAL A 61 0.68 -0.62 15.06
N THR A 62 0.20 -0.32 16.27
CA THR A 62 -1.17 -0.66 16.70
C THR A 62 -1.94 0.55 17.22
N SER A 63 -1.27 1.61 17.68
CA SER A 63 -1.95 2.79 18.21
C SER A 63 -2.20 3.89 17.17
N ASP A 64 -3.30 4.62 17.34
CA ASP A 64 -3.61 5.80 16.52
C ASP A 64 -2.52 6.87 16.64
N GLU A 65 -1.90 7.01 17.81
CA GLU A 65 -0.79 7.93 18.03
C GLU A 65 0.43 7.57 17.16
N GLN A 66 0.77 6.28 17.06
CA GLN A 66 1.84 5.81 16.18
C GLN A 66 1.50 6.09 14.71
N LEU A 67 0.26 5.85 14.29
CA LEU A 67 -0.22 6.13 12.93
C LEU A 67 -0.10 7.62 12.57
N HIS A 68 -0.59 8.50 13.45
CA HIS A 68 -0.49 9.95 13.23
C HIS A 68 0.96 10.43 13.17
N LYS A 69 1.81 9.90 14.06
CA LYS A 69 3.25 10.23 14.03
C LYS A 69 3.91 9.77 12.73
N ILE A 70 3.59 8.58 12.23
CA ILE A 70 4.09 8.07 10.95
C ILE A 70 3.61 8.96 9.80
N ALA A 71 2.34 9.39 9.79
CA ALA A 71 1.83 10.31 8.78
C ALA A 71 2.57 11.65 8.78
N ASP A 72 2.80 12.23 9.96
CA ASP A 72 3.52 13.51 10.10
C ASP A 72 4.98 13.39 9.66
N MET A 73 5.64 12.27 9.98
CA MET A 73 7.01 11.99 9.53
C MET A 73 7.09 11.77 8.02
N THR A 74 6.09 11.12 7.41
CA THR A 74 6.09 10.84 5.96
C THR A 74 5.99 12.13 5.14
N LEU A 75 5.27 13.13 5.63
CA LEU A 75 5.13 14.44 4.97
C LEU A 75 6.35 15.33 5.10
N THR A 76 7.20 15.07 6.09
CA THR A 76 8.45 15.79 6.31
C THR A 76 9.65 15.10 5.65
N ASP A 77 9.44 13.92 5.07
CA ASP A 77 10.44 13.17 4.33
C ASP A 77 10.71 13.85 2.97
N VAL A 78 11.97 13.80 2.51
CA VAL A 78 12.48 14.42 1.26
C VAL A 78 11.72 13.88 0.03
N LEU A 79 11.06 12.73 0.15
CA LEU A 79 10.20 12.16 -0.89
C LEU A 79 8.87 12.92 -1.07
N ALA A 80 8.37 13.60 -0.04
CA ALA A 80 7.18 14.47 -0.14
C ALA A 80 7.46 15.73 -0.98
N GLU A 81 8.71 16.21 -1.01
CA GLU A 81 9.12 17.35 -1.83
C GLU A 81 9.02 17.08 -3.35
N LYS A 82 8.90 15.81 -3.76
CA LYS A 82 8.77 15.42 -5.17
C LYS A 82 7.34 15.49 -5.72
N GLY A 83 6.38 16.01 -4.95
CA GLY A 83 5.07 16.46 -5.44
C GLY A 83 4.05 15.37 -5.79
N ASN A 84 4.38 14.09 -5.63
CA ASN A 84 3.48 12.97 -5.94
C ASN A 84 2.91 12.28 -4.68
N LEU A 85 3.18 12.80 -3.49
CA LEU A 85 2.63 12.26 -2.26
C LEU A 85 1.21 12.83 -2.03
N PRO A 86 0.24 12.00 -1.61
CA PRO A 86 -1.04 12.52 -1.12
C PRO A 86 -0.84 13.49 0.05
N ASP A 87 -1.84 14.33 0.30
CA ASP A 87 -1.86 15.16 1.49
C ASP A 87 -1.92 14.30 2.77
N ARG A 88 -1.82 14.94 3.94
CA ARG A 88 -1.86 14.25 5.23
C ARG A 88 -3.05 13.30 5.39
N ALA A 89 -4.22 13.73 4.91
CA ALA A 89 -5.43 12.93 4.98
C ALA A 89 -5.33 11.68 4.10
N GLY A 90 -4.80 11.82 2.88
CA GLY A 90 -4.52 10.68 1.99
C GLY A 90 -3.50 9.72 2.56
N VAL A 91 -2.41 10.22 3.17
CA VAL A 91 -1.41 9.38 3.85
C VAL A 91 -2.05 8.59 5.00
N LEU A 92 -2.85 9.24 5.84
CA LEU A 92 -3.57 8.55 6.92
C LEU A 92 -4.53 7.49 6.39
N GLN A 93 -5.25 7.78 5.30
CA GLN A 93 -6.16 6.82 4.70
C GLN A 93 -5.41 5.59 4.16
N ILE A 94 -4.24 5.77 3.55
CA ILE A 94 -3.37 4.67 3.13
C ILE A 94 -2.90 3.84 4.35
N LEU A 95 -2.49 4.51 5.43
CA LEU A 95 -2.05 3.82 6.64
C LEU A 95 -3.19 3.02 7.30
N GLU A 96 -4.41 3.55 7.33
CA GLU A 96 -5.60 2.83 7.81
C GLU A 96 -5.95 1.61 6.96
N LEU A 97 -5.80 1.72 5.63
CA LEU A 97 -5.97 0.58 4.72
C LEU A 97 -4.92 -0.52 4.93
N ALA A 98 -3.78 -0.21 5.56
CA ALA A 98 -2.67 -1.11 5.81
C ALA A 98 -2.62 -1.68 7.25
N ARG A 99 -3.66 -1.44 8.04
CA ARG A 99 -3.69 -1.74 9.49
C ARG A 99 -3.63 -3.23 9.84
#